data_AF-A0A3B3Y394-F1
#
_entry.id   AF-A0A3B3Y394-F1
#
_cell.length_a   1.000
_cell.length_b   1.000
_cell.length_c   1.000
_cell.angle_alpha   90.00
_cell.angle_beta   90.00
_cell.angle_gamma   90.00
#
_symmetry.space_group_name_H-M   'P 1'
#
loop_
_entity.id
_entity.type
_entity.pdbx_description
1 polymer ?
#
loop_
_entity_poly.entity_id
_entity_poly.type
_entity_poly.pdbx_seq_one_letter_code
_entity_poly.pdbx_strand_id
1 'polypeptide(L)'
;MKGTKNSLFYSCLFLSKRANGTEQDMSYLVYVIIYGCIIAVGLPLNIISLWILLRHHGRKSPSVVFMANLVVSDLLLILSLSMRVYFYAMERWHLGGMWCVWFTMLFRNNIRTSSIFITFISVDRLLAVVYPLRSRLVRTPVNAVKGSVLIWAIVVLVNVPESVVFLRNFDNQTCFANTNQTSRRNGEILELTIGYFQLVLLLTMLTVNIISTVMVSCTLQRHLSESAKVNNKLNVMLIFAMNLMMFAVFFLPVSLVVFFDHLRPELSCLASVNCCLDPVLYYFSFDGFWKRKEDVETSLASRGT
;
A
#
# COMPACT_ATOMS: atom_id res chain seq x y z
N MET A 1 -29.13 22.06 -6.74
CA MET A 1 -28.73 20.79 -7.40
C MET A 1 -27.47 21.02 -8.24
N LYS A 2 -26.29 20.86 -7.63
CA LYS A 2 -25.01 20.55 -8.28
C LYS A 2 -24.09 20.05 -7.15
N GLY A 3 -23.92 18.74 -7.11
CA GLY A 3 -23.33 18.03 -6.00
C GLY A 3 -21.81 18.23 -5.91
N THR A 4 -21.37 18.59 -4.72
CA THR A 4 -19.99 18.53 -4.26
C THR A 4 -19.50 17.08 -4.28
N LYS A 5 -18.97 16.60 -5.40
CA LYS A 5 -18.15 15.38 -5.42
C LYS A 5 -16.69 15.74 -5.18
N ASN A 6 -16.39 16.21 -3.98
CA ASN A 6 -15.03 16.36 -3.46
C ASN A 6 -14.52 14.97 -3.04
N SER A 7 -14.04 14.18 -4.00
CA SER A 7 -13.22 13.03 -3.63
C SER A 7 -11.80 13.53 -3.33
N LEU A 8 -11.23 13.12 -2.18
CA LEU A 8 -9.83 13.37 -1.80
C LEU A 8 -8.85 13.07 -2.94
N PHE A 9 -9.21 12.11 -3.80
CA PHE A 9 -8.50 11.73 -5.02
C PHE A 9 -8.33 12.88 -6.04
N TYR A 10 -9.37 13.71 -6.24
CA TYR A 10 -9.30 14.86 -7.16
C TYR A 10 -8.48 16.01 -6.56
N SER A 11 -8.50 16.18 -5.24
CA SER A 11 -7.74 17.22 -4.56
C SER A 11 -6.22 17.00 -4.64
N CYS A 12 -5.74 15.75 -4.54
CA CYS A 12 -4.31 15.45 -4.73
C CYS A 12 -3.83 15.71 -6.18
N LEU A 13 -4.70 15.60 -7.21
CA LEU A 13 -4.31 15.68 -8.63
C LEU A 13 -4.38 17.09 -9.25
N PHE A 14 -5.15 18.03 -8.68
CA PHE A 14 -5.49 19.29 -9.35
C PHE A 14 -4.80 20.56 -8.81
N LEU A 15 -4.06 20.49 -7.71
CA LEU A 15 -3.70 21.71 -6.96
C LEU A 15 -2.30 22.30 -7.26
N SER A 16 -1.51 21.70 -8.16
CA SER A 16 -0.17 22.23 -8.51
C SER A 16 -0.16 23.42 -9.47
N LYS A 17 -1.29 23.81 -10.09
CA LYS A 17 -1.25 24.58 -11.36
C LYS A 17 -1.33 26.10 -11.26
N ARG A 18 -0.93 26.72 -10.15
CA ARG A 18 -0.91 28.18 -10.03
C ARG A 18 0.31 28.57 -9.18
N ALA A 19 1.12 29.53 -9.66
CA ALA A 19 2.36 29.96 -9.00
C ALA A 19 2.40 31.50 -8.81
N ASN A 20 2.30 31.95 -7.56
CA ASN A 20 2.71 33.24 -7.00
C ASN A 20 2.74 33.19 -5.45
N GLY A 21 3.59 33.97 -4.78
CA GLY A 21 4.01 33.80 -3.37
C GLY A 21 2.94 33.67 -2.27
N THR A 22 1.68 34.07 -2.48
CA THR A 22 0.54 33.76 -1.60
C THR A 22 0.06 32.30 -1.68
N GLU A 23 0.57 31.52 -2.63
CA GLU A 23 0.11 30.17 -2.93
C GLU A 23 0.90 29.08 -2.21
N GLN A 24 2.08 29.39 -1.63
CA GLN A 24 2.86 28.41 -0.88
C GLN A 24 2.17 28.08 0.45
N ASP A 25 1.65 29.09 1.15
CA ASP A 25 0.85 28.96 2.38
C ASP A 25 -0.48 28.24 2.11
N MET A 26 -1.13 28.57 0.98
CA MET A 26 -2.36 27.89 0.55
C MET A 26 -2.10 26.42 0.20
N SER A 27 -0.95 26.11 -0.39
CA SER A 27 -0.55 24.73 -0.69
C SER A 27 -0.27 23.94 0.59
N TYR A 28 0.37 24.55 1.60
CA TYR A 28 0.65 23.88 2.87
C TYR A 28 -0.64 23.59 3.64
N LEU A 29 -1.56 24.56 3.69
CA LEU A 29 -2.88 24.36 4.30
C LEU A 29 -3.64 23.20 3.65
N VAL A 30 -3.59 23.09 2.32
CA VAL A 30 -4.19 21.96 1.58
C VAL A 30 -3.58 20.62 2.00
N TYR A 31 -2.25 20.51 2.07
CA TYR A 31 -1.58 19.27 2.49
C TYR A 31 -1.91 18.92 3.94
N VAL A 32 -1.99 19.90 4.85
CA VAL A 32 -2.46 19.71 6.24
C VAL A 32 -3.85 19.10 6.26
N ILE A 33 -4.80 19.66 5.50
CA ILE A 33 -6.18 19.17 5.45
C ILE A 33 -6.24 17.76 4.88
N ILE A 34 -5.60 17.51 3.73
CA ILE A 34 -5.66 16.20 3.06
C ILE A 34 -5.02 15.12 3.93
N TYR A 35 -3.79 15.32 4.40
CA TYR A 35 -3.12 14.33 5.25
C TYR A 35 -3.84 14.18 6.59
N GLY A 36 -4.40 15.26 7.15
CA GLY A 36 -5.25 15.21 8.34
C GLY A 36 -6.49 14.32 8.14
N CYS A 37 -7.19 14.44 7.01
CA CYS A 37 -8.30 13.56 6.65
C CYS A 37 -7.86 12.10 6.49
N ILE A 38 -6.72 11.86 5.84
CA ILE A 38 -6.17 10.51 5.67
C ILE A 38 -5.84 9.88 7.02
N ILE A 39 -5.25 10.63 7.95
CA ILE A 39 -4.97 10.16 9.32
C ILE A 39 -6.28 9.86 10.06
N ALA A 40 -7.25 10.78 9.99
CA ALA A 40 -8.53 10.66 10.68
C ALA A 40 -9.34 9.43 10.24
N VAL A 41 -9.22 9.02 8.98
CA VAL A 41 -9.90 7.83 8.44
C VAL A 41 -9.02 6.58 8.54
N GLY A 42 -7.77 6.67 8.12
CA GLY A 42 -6.83 5.55 8.04
C GLY A 42 -6.48 4.97 9.41
N LEU A 43 -6.26 5.81 10.43
CA LEU A 43 -5.88 5.35 11.76
C LEU A 43 -6.94 4.46 12.42
N PRO A 44 -8.22 4.89 12.57
CA PRO A 44 -9.23 4.04 13.18
C PRO A 44 -9.48 2.78 12.36
N LEU A 45 -9.54 2.86 11.03
CA LEU A 45 -9.77 1.69 10.19
C LEU A 45 -8.66 0.64 10.33
N ASN A 46 -7.40 1.06 10.37
CA ASN A 46 -6.26 0.15 10.51
C ASN A 46 -6.17 -0.42 11.94
N ILE A 47 -6.42 0.37 12.98
CA ILE A 47 -6.47 -0.13 14.37
C ILE A 47 -7.58 -1.16 14.54
N ILE A 48 -8.79 -0.88 14.04
CA ILE A 48 -9.92 -1.82 14.08
C ILE A 48 -9.56 -3.10 13.30
N SER A 49 -8.98 -2.96 12.11
CA SER A 49 -8.54 -4.10 11.30
C SER A 49 -7.52 -4.96 12.02
N LEU A 50 -6.52 -4.36 12.66
CA LEU A 50 -5.53 -5.06 13.47
C LEU A 50 -6.19 -5.79 14.65
N TRP A 51 -7.11 -5.13 15.34
CA TRP A 51 -7.83 -5.72 16.46
C TRP A 51 -8.65 -6.94 16.02
N ILE A 52 -9.39 -6.85 14.91
CA ILE A 52 -10.14 -7.98 14.33
C ILE A 52 -9.20 -9.11 13.93
N LEU A 53 -8.09 -8.81 13.24
CA LEU A 53 -7.07 -9.77 12.83
C LEU A 53 -6.53 -10.56 14.03
N LEU A 54 -6.17 -9.87 15.10
CA LEU A 54 -5.58 -10.47 16.30
C LEU A 54 -6.60 -11.25 17.13
N ARG A 55 -7.83 -10.72 17.29
CA ARG A 55 -8.87 -11.32 18.14
C ARG A 55 -9.64 -12.45 17.47
N HIS A 56 -10.09 -12.26 16.23
CA HIS A 56 -10.98 -13.20 15.56
C HIS A 56 -10.23 -14.24 14.72
N HIS A 57 -9.16 -13.84 14.04
CA HIS A 57 -8.47 -14.71 13.09
C HIS A 57 -7.19 -15.34 13.66
N GLY A 58 -6.45 -14.63 14.52
CA GLY A 58 -5.14 -15.07 15.02
C GLY A 58 -4.14 -15.36 13.90
N ARG A 59 -2.95 -15.89 14.20
CA ARG A 59 -1.95 -16.26 13.15
C ARG A 59 -2.28 -17.62 12.49
N LYS A 60 -3.56 -17.89 12.21
CA LYS A 60 -4.04 -19.21 11.76
C LYS A 60 -3.85 -19.47 10.26
N SER A 61 -3.64 -18.43 9.46
CA SER A 61 -3.42 -18.57 8.02
C SER A 61 -2.28 -17.66 7.52
N PRO A 62 -1.57 -18.03 6.44
CA PRO A 62 -0.53 -17.18 5.84
C PRO A 62 -1.06 -15.81 5.41
N SER A 63 -2.25 -15.75 4.80
CA SER A 63 -2.88 -14.49 4.40
C SER A 63 -3.12 -13.55 5.57
N VAL A 64 -3.52 -14.06 6.75
CA VAL A 64 -3.68 -13.23 7.95
C VAL A 64 -2.35 -12.63 8.43
N VAL A 65 -1.24 -13.37 8.29
CA VAL A 65 0.09 -12.85 8.60
C VAL A 65 0.47 -11.71 7.65
N PHE A 66 0.23 -11.85 6.35
CA PHE A 66 0.50 -10.79 5.38
C PHE A 66 -0.39 -9.56 5.61
N MET A 67 -1.69 -9.76 5.86
CA MET A 67 -2.61 -8.66 6.20
C MET A 67 -2.19 -7.93 7.47
N ALA A 68 -1.74 -8.64 8.52
CA ALA A 68 -1.25 -7.99 9.73
C ALA A 68 0.01 -7.14 9.48
N ASN A 69 0.93 -7.59 8.61
CA ASN A 69 2.08 -6.80 8.23
C ASN A 69 1.71 -5.59 7.34
N LEU A 70 0.69 -5.74 6.49
CA LEU A 70 0.15 -4.62 5.71
C LEU A 70 -0.42 -3.55 6.65
N VAL A 71 -1.21 -3.92 7.66
CA VAL A 71 -1.69 -2.97 8.68
C VAL A 71 -0.54 -2.29 9.42
N VAL A 72 0.53 -3.02 9.78
CA VAL A 72 1.72 -2.40 10.40
C VAL A 72 2.38 -1.39 9.45
N SER A 73 2.50 -1.73 8.17
CA SER A 73 3.00 -0.82 7.11
C SER A 73 2.15 0.46 7.02
N ASP A 74 0.83 0.34 7.12
CA ASP A 74 -0.11 1.46 7.02
C ASP A 74 -0.07 2.35 8.26
N LEU A 75 0.06 1.77 9.45
CA LEU A 75 0.23 2.53 10.70
C LEU A 75 1.56 3.32 10.70
N LEU A 76 2.63 2.75 10.15
CA LEU A 76 3.91 3.46 9.98
C LEU A 76 3.81 4.59 8.96
N LEU A 77 3.04 4.43 7.89
CA LEU A 77 2.71 5.53 6.97
C LEU A 77 1.97 6.64 7.71
N ILE A 78 0.91 6.31 8.46
CA ILE A 78 0.11 7.30 9.19
C ILE A 78 0.97 8.09 10.19
N LEU A 79 1.94 7.44 10.84
CA LEU A 79 2.92 8.11 11.68
C LEU A 79 3.79 9.10 10.88
N SER A 80 4.26 8.71 9.68
CA SER A 80 4.96 9.61 8.77
C SER A 80 4.09 10.79 8.32
N LEU A 81 2.83 10.53 7.97
CA LEU A 81 1.87 11.58 7.57
C LEU A 81 1.61 12.58 8.70
N SER A 82 1.54 12.10 9.94
CA SER A 82 1.37 12.97 11.11
C SER A 82 2.51 13.98 11.23
N MET A 83 3.74 13.54 10.95
CA MET A 83 4.91 14.42 10.96
C MET A 83 4.97 15.35 9.76
N ARG A 84 4.43 14.94 8.60
CA ARG A 84 4.23 15.83 7.45
C ARG A 84 3.21 16.92 7.76
N VAL A 85 2.09 16.58 8.40
CA VAL A 85 1.10 17.58 8.87
C VAL A 85 1.75 18.57 9.82
N TYR A 86 2.53 18.09 10.80
CA TYR A 86 3.28 18.96 11.70
C TYR A 86 4.21 19.92 10.94
N PHE A 87 4.96 19.43 9.96
CA PHE A 87 5.84 20.25 9.12
C PHE A 87 5.07 21.32 8.34
N TYR A 88 3.99 20.95 7.63
CA TYR A 88 3.22 21.90 6.83
C TYR A 88 2.48 22.93 7.70
N ALA A 89 2.11 22.58 8.93
CA ALA A 89 1.48 23.51 9.87
C ALA A 89 2.48 24.48 10.52
N MET A 90 3.72 24.06 10.74
CA MET A 90 4.78 24.89 11.34
C MET A 90 5.61 25.64 10.31
N GLU A 91 5.44 25.33 9.01
CA GLU A 91 6.16 25.89 7.86
C GLU A 91 7.70 25.72 7.89
N ARG A 92 8.23 25.09 8.96
CA ARG A 92 9.65 24.84 9.21
C ARG A 92 9.84 23.53 9.96
N TRP A 93 10.95 22.84 9.67
CA TRP A 93 11.31 21.60 10.35
C TRP A 93 12.20 21.85 11.57
N HIS A 94 11.72 21.48 12.76
CA HIS A 94 12.41 21.77 14.03
C HIS A 94 13.07 20.54 14.69
N LEU A 95 12.76 19.32 14.22
CA LEU A 95 13.22 18.09 14.86
C LEU A 95 14.62 17.64 14.37
N GLY A 96 15.24 18.36 13.42
CA GLY A 96 16.57 18.04 12.87
C GLY A 96 16.58 16.91 11.83
N GLY A 97 17.70 16.78 11.11
CA GLY A 97 17.79 15.95 9.90
C GLY A 97 17.55 14.45 10.11
N MET A 98 17.93 13.89 11.26
CA MET A 98 17.74 12.46 11.53
C MET A 98 16.25 12.09 11.52
N TRP A 99 15.41 12.84 12.23
CA TRP A 99 13.97 12.59 12.27
C TRP A 99 13.32 12.80 10.89
N CYS A 100 13.81 13.76 10.12
CA CYS A 100 13.35 13.97 8.75
C CYS A 100 13.59 12.74 7.88
N VAL A 101 14.81 12.18 7.95
CA VAL A 101 15.18 10.93 7.28
C VAL A 101 14.25 9.81 7.72
N TRP A 102 14.07 9.59 9.02
CA TRP A 102 13.22 8.51 9.54
C TRP A 102 11.80 8.58 8.98
N PHE A 103 11.12 9.72 9.10
CA PHE A 103 9.74 9.84 8.61
C PHE A 103 9.64 9.79 7.09
N THR A 104 10.65 10.28 6.37
CA THR A 104 10.73 10.12 4.91
C THR A 104 10.88 8.66 4.52
N MET A 105 11.74 7.91 5.21
CA MET A 105 11.94 6.48 4.96
C MET A 105 10.70 5.67 5.32
N LEU A 106 9.97 6.01 6.38
CA LEU A 106 8.70 5.33 6.72
C LEU A 106 7.65 5.46 5.59
N PHE A 107 7.56 6.64 4.96
CA PHE A 107 6.68 6.84 3.80
C PHE A 107 7.09 5.96 2.61
N ARG A 108 8.38 5.96 2.25
CA ARG A 108 8.90 5.16 1.14
C ARG A 108 8.80 3.66 1.41
N ASN A 109 9.02 3.28 2.67
CA ASN A 109 8.87 1.92 3.15
C ASN A 109 7.44 1.42 2.92
N ASN A 110 6.41 2.20 3.28
CA ASN A 110 5.02 1.82 3.05
C ASN A 110 4.74 1.46 1.58
N ILE A 111 5.18 2.28 0.62
CA ILE A 111 4.98 1.98 -0.81
C ILE A 111 5.60 0.62 -1.20
N ARG A 112 6.80 0.32 -0.67
CA ARG A 112 7.49 -0.97 -0.89
C ARG A 112 6.78 -2.12 -0.18
N THR A 113 6.59 -2.03 1.13
CA THR A 113 6.01 -3.10 1.93
C THR A 113 4.55 -3.36 1.56
N SER A 114 3.74 -2.33 1.36
CA SER A 114 2.33 -2.49 1.02
C SER A 114 2.16 -3.15 -0.36
N SER A 115 2.89 -2.71 -1.39
CA SER A 115 2.83 -3.35 -2.72
C SER A 115 3.30 -4.82 -2.69
N ILE A 116 4.36 -5.13 -1.94
CA ILE A 116 4.83 -6.51 -1.74
C ILE A 116 3.79 -7.33 -1.00
N PHE A 117 3.27 -6.88 0.15
CA PHE A 117 2.30 -7.65 0.93
C PHE A 117 0.98 -7.86 0.19
N ILE A 118 0.47 -6.86 -0.55
CA ILE A 118 -0.71 -7.00 -1.41
C ILE A 118 -0.47 -8.09 -2.47
N THR A 119 0.71 -8.12 -3.07
CA THR A 119 1.07 -9.15 -4.06
C THR A 119 1.18 -10.53 -3.42
N PHE A 120 1.76 -10.64 -2.22
CA PHE A 120 1.82 -11.90 -1.48
C PHE A 120 0.43 -12.40 -1.08
N ILE A 121 -0.49 -11.50 -0.71
CA ILE A 121 -1.91 -11.84 -0.46
C ILE A 121 -2.54 -12.37 -1.77
N SER A 122 -2.35 -11.67 -2.89
CA SER A 122 -2.83 -12.08 -4.22
C SER A 122 -2.33 -13.47 -4.61
N VAL A 123 -1.03 -13.74 -4.43
CA VAL A 123 -0.41 -15.04 -4.71
C VAL A 123 -0.92 -16.12 -3.76
N ASP A 124 -1.08 -15.84 -2.46
CA ASP A 124 -1.68 -16.81 -1.53
C ASP A 124 -3.09 -17.21 -1.97
N ARG A 125 -3.90 -16.24 -2.44
CA ARG A 125 -5.23 -16.49 -2.98
C ARG A 125 -5.20 -17.29 -4.27
N LEU A 126 -4.32 -16.94 -5.20
CA LEU A 126 -4.10 -17.70 -6.42
C LEU A 126 -3.79 -19.17 -6.09
N LEU A 127 -2.82 -19.41 -5.20
CA LEU A 127 -2.42 -20.77 -4.80
C LEU A 127 -3.57 -21.54 -4.14
N ALA A 128 -4.41 -20.86 -3.35
CA ALA A 128 -5.58 -21.45 -2.71
C ALA A 128 -6.69 -21.86 -3.69
N VAL A 129 -6.79 -21.19 -4.84
CA VAL A 129 -7.84 -21.42 -5.86
C VAL A 129 -7.36 -22.38 -6.93
N VAL A 130 -6.16 -22.16 -7.48
CA VAL A 130 -5.65 -22.89 -8.64
C VAL A 130 -4.88 -24.16 -8.25
N TYR A 131 -4.19 -24.13 -7.10
CA TYR A 131 -3.32 -25.23 -6.66
C TYR A 131 -3.56 -25.66 -5.19
N PRO A 132 -4.78 -26.02 -4.78
CA PRO A 132 -5.14 -26.22 -3.37
C PRO A 132 -4.35 -27.33 -2.67
N LEU A 133 -4.06 -28.45 -3.36
CA LEU A 133 -3.33 -29.59 -2.77
C LEU A 133 -1.80 -29.36 -2.81
N ARG A 134 -1.29 -28.86 -3.94
CA ARG A 134 0.16 -28.66 -4.16
C ARG A 134 0.74 -27.54 -3.30
N SER A 135 -0.07 -26.53 -2.94
CA SER A 135 0.37 -25.38 -2.16
C SER A 135 0.31 -25.56 -0.64
N ARG A 136 -0.26 -26.68 -0.14
CA ARG A 136 -0.49 -26.90 1.30
C ARG A 136 0.78 -26.79 2.16
N LEU A 137 1.91 -27.29 1.66
CA LEU A 137 3.19 -27.25 2.36
C LEU A 137 3.81 -25.83 2.43
N VAL A 138 3.52 -25.00 1.42
CA VAL A 138 4.04 -23.63 1.34
C VAL A 138 3.16 -22.66 2.13
N ARG A 139 1.83 -22.85 2.07
CA ARG A 139 0.80 -22.00 2.69
C ARG A 139 0.66 -22.22 4.21
N THR A 140 1.77 -22.08 4.93
CA THR A 140 1.81 -22.15 6.39
C THR A 140 2.05 -20.76 6.99
N PRO A 141 1.48 -20.45 8.17
CA PRO A 141 1.72 -19.17 8.83
C PRO A 141 3.19 -18.98 9.20
N VAL A 142 3.93 -20.07 9.47
CA VAL A 142 5.37 -20.02 9.75
C VAL A 142 6.16 -19.52 8.55
N ASN A 143 5.87 -20.05 7.35
CA ASN A 143 6.52 -19.57 6.12
C ASN A 143 6.15 -18.12 5.81
N ALA A 144 4.90 -17.73 6.05
CA ALA A 144 4.48 -16.34 5.89
C ALA A 144 5.21 -15.39 6.86
N VAL A 145 5.43 -15.80 8.11
CA VAL A 145 6.24 -15.03 9.08
C VAL A 145 7.68 -14.91 8.59
N LYS A 146 8.32 -16.01 8.19
CA LYS A 146 9.69 -15.99 7.63
C LYS A 146 9.79 -15.05 6.43
N GLY A 147 8.85 -15.13 5.49
CA GLY A 147 8.79 -14.26 4.33
C GLY A 147 8.61 -12.79 4.72
N SER A 148 7.73 -12.50 5.68
CA SER A 148 7.50 -11.13 6.16
C SER A 148 8.77 -10.54 6.80
N VAL A 149 9.46 -11.30 7.66
CA VAL A 149 10.73 -10.87 8.28
C VAL A 149 11.78 -10.58 7.21
N LEU A 150 11.89 -11.43 6.18
CA LEU A 150 12.80 -11.23 5.07
C LEU A 150 12.47 -9.94 4.29
N ILE A 151 11.19 -9.69 4.02
CA ILE A 151 10.75 -8.46 3.34
C ILE A 151 11.17 -7.23 4.15
N TRP A 152 10.89 -7.20 5.45
CA TRP A 152 11.30 -6.08 6.31
C TRP A 152 12.82 -5.89 6.32
N ALA A 153 13.59 -6.97 6.41
CA ALA A 153 15.05 -6.90 6.37
C ALA A 153 15.56 -6.32 5.04
N ILE A 154 15.00 -6.75 3.89
CA ILE A 154 15.36 -6.24 2.57
C ILE A 154 15.04 -4.75 2.48
N VAL A 155 13.86 -4.32 2.93
CA VAL A 155 13.49 -2.90 2.81
C VAL A 155 14.35 -2.02 3.72
N VAL A 156 14.66 -2.47 4.93
CA VAL A 156 15.62 -1.78 5.80
C VAL A 156 16.98 -1.66 5.12
N LEU A 157 17.47 -2.73 4.49
CA LEU A 157 18.75 -2.71 3.77
C LEU A 157 18.75 -1.70 2.61
N VAL A 158 17.66 -1.61 1.85
CA VAL A 158 17.49 -0.61 0.77
C VAL A 158 17.42 0.82 1.33
N ASN A 159 16.81 1.01 2.50
CA ASN A 159 16.69 2.33 3.13
C ASN A 159 18.05 2.89 3.60
N VAL A 160 19.03 2.03 3.92
CA VAL A 160 20.35 2.50 4.42
C VAL A 160 21.06 3.43 3.42
N PRO A 161 21.38 3.02 2.18
CA PRO A 161 22.04 3.91 1.23
C PRO A 161 21.17 5.14 0.88
N GLU A 162 19.86 4.96 0.78
CA GLU A 162 18.91 6.05 0.51
C GLU A 162 18.92 7.11 1.61
N SER A 163 18.95 6.69 2.87
CA SER A 163 19.00 7.57 4.04
C SER A 163 20.29 8.39 4.11
N VAL A 164 21.43 7.79 3.74
CA VAL A 164 22.74 8.46 3.72
C VAL A 164 22.78 9.55 2.65
N VAL A 165 22.24 9.26 1.45
CA VAL A 165 22.16 10.26 0.38
C VAL A 165 21.22 11.40 0.76
N PHE A 166 20.03 11.07 1.27
CA PHE A 166 19.06 12.06 1.71
C PHE A 166 19.63 12.98 2.79
N LEU A 167 20.31 12.42 3.80
CA LEU A 167 20.90 13.21 4.88
C LEU A 167 22.03 14.14 4.40
N ARG A 168 22.82 13.74 3.40
CA ARG A 168 23.85 14.61 2.79
C ARG A 168 23.28 15.81 2.05
N ASN A 169 22.04 15.66 1.56
CA ASN A 169 21.30 16.64 0.80
C ASN A 169 20.33 17.46 1.67
N PHE A 170 20.26 17.17 2.98
CA PHE A 170 19.35 17.85 3.88
C PHE A 170 19.85 19.27 4.19
N ASP A 171 19.09 20.27 3.73
CA ASP A 171 19.24 21.65 4.16
C ASP A 171 18.28 21.90 5.34
N ASN A 172 18.80 22.44 6.44
CA ASN A 172 18.27 22.30 7.81
C ASN A 172 16.83 22.77 8.04
N GLN A 173 16.15 23.34 7.04
CA GLN A 173 14.83 23.97 7.18
C GLN A 173 13.71 23.30 6.36
N THR A 174 14.01 22.46 5.36
CA THR A 174 13.02 21.95 4.40
C THR A 174 13.04 20.42 4.31
N CYS A 175 12.33 19.75 5.24
CA CYS A 175 12.29 18.28 5.27
C CYS A 175 11.43 17.64 4.18
N PHE A 176 10.22 18.17 3.96
CA PHE A 176 9.26 17.62 3.00
C PHE A 176 8.93 18.59 1.85
N ALA A 177 9.54 19.78 1.84
CA ALA A 177 9.39 20.72 0.75
C ALA A 177 10.35 20.36 -0.39
N ASN A 178 9.84 20.41 -1.62
CA ASN A 178 10.64 20.15 -2.81
C ASN A 178 11.54 21.37 -3.06
N THR A 179 12.72 21.41 -2.43
CA THR A 179 13.75 22.36 -2.83
C THR A 179 14.31 21.91 -4.17
N ASN A 180 14.31 22.80 -5.16
CA ASN A 180 15.07 22.64 -6.41
C ASN A 180 16.56 22.56 -6.04
N GLN A 181 17.01 21.38 -5.62
CA GLN A 181 18.38 21.15 -5.22
C GLN A 181 19.23 21.12 -6.47
N THR A 182 19.91 22.24 -6.68
CA THR A 182 20.93 22.40 -7.71
C THR A 182 22.11 21.49 -7.38
N SER A 183 22.15 20.38 -8.11
CA SER A 183 23.31 19.62 -8.55
C SER A 183 24.44 19.34 -7.54
N ARG A 184 24.39 18.13 -6.97
CA ARG A 184 25.59 17.35 -6.65
C ARG A 184 25.55 16.02 -7.40
N ARG A 185 26.28 16.00 -8.52
CA ARG A 185 26.39 14.93 -9.55
C ARG A 185 26.53 13.49 -9.04
N ASN A 186 27.05 13.27 -7.82
CA ASN A 186 27.23 11.92 -7.25
C ASN A 186 25.99 11.40 -6.49
N GLY A 187 25.13 12.28 -5.96
CA GLY A 187 23.88 11.89 -5.28
C GLY A 187 22.76 11.55 -6.27
N GLU A 188 22.73 12.27 -7.39
CA GLU A 188 21.71 12.12 -8.45
C GLU A 188 21.68 10.72 -9.06
N ILE A 189 22.84 10.11 -9.34
CA ILE A 189 22.92 8.77 -9.95
C ILE A 189 22.33 7.71 -9.02
N LEU A 190 22.63 7.79 -7.72
CA LEU A 190 22.15 6.80 -6.74
C LEU A 190 20.64 6.96 -6.49
N GLU A 191 20.13 8.19 -6.36
CA GLU A 191 18.68 8.44 -6.26
C GLU A 191 17.92 7.98 -7.49
N LEU A 192 18.46 8.23 -8.68
CA LEU A 192 17.89 7.77 -9.93
C LEU A 192 17.90 6.24 -10.02
N THR A 193 19.00 5.60 -9.62
CA THR A 193 19.13 4.13 -9.57
C THR A 193 18.11 3.51 -8.61
N ILE A 194 17.94 4.09 -7.41
CA ILE A 194 16.93 3.64 -6.44
C ILE A 194 15.51 3.85 -6.98
N GLY A 195 15.27 4.97 -7.66
CA GLY A 195 14.01 5.26 -8.34
C GLY A 195 13.68 4.22 -9.42
N TYR A 196 14.63 3.89 -10.30
CA TYR A 196 14.45 2.85 -11.31
C TYR A 196 14.26 1.47 -10.69
N PHE A 197 15.03 1.14 -9.64
CA PHE A 197 14.85 -0.11 -8.91
C PHE A 197 13.42 -0.21 -8.34
N GLN A 198 12.91 0.88 -7.75
CA GLN A 198 11.54 0.94 -7.25
C GLN A 198 10.51 0.76 -8.36
N LEU A 199 10.71 1.40 -9.52
CA LEU A 199 9.83 1.26 -10.68
C LEU A 199 9.79 -0.20 -11.18
N VAL A 200 10.96 -0.82 -11.36
CA VAL A 200 11.06 -2.23 -11.79
C VAL A 200 10.41 -3.16 -10.77
N LEU A 201 10.64 -2.94 -9.48
CA LEU A 201 9.98 -3.69 -8.41
C LEU A 201 8.45 -3.59 -8.51
N LEU A 202 7.90 -2.39 -8.69
CA LEU A 202 6.45 -2.21 -8.77
C LEU A 202 5.86 -2.80 -10.05
N LEU A 203 6.54 -2.68 -11.19
CA LEU A 203 6.10 -3.28 -12.45
C LEU A 203 6.12 -4.81 -12.39
N THR A 204 7.17 -5.41 -11.81
CA THR A 204 7.22 -6.87 -11.63
C THR A 204 6.07 -7.37 -10.74
N MET A 205 5.80 -6.69 -9.63
CA MET A 205 4.66 -7.02 -8.75
C MET A 205 3.31 -6.83 -9.45
N LEU A 206 3.14 -5.76 -10.24
CA LEU A 206 1.96 -5.56 -11.07
C LEU A 206 1.77 -6.70 -12.08
N THR A 207 2.83 -7.11 -12.79
CA THR A 207 2.77 -8.24 -13.72
C THR A 207 2.35 -9.53 -13.01
N VAL A 208 2.91 -9.81 -11.83
CA VAL A 208 2.51 -10.97 -11.01
C VAL A 208 1.03 -10.90 -10.64
N ASN A 209 0.51 -9.72 -10.27
CA ASN A 209 -0.91 -9.54 -9.95
C ASN A 209 -1.82 -9.71 -11.16
N ILE A 210 -1.42 -9.22 -12.34
CA ILE A 210 -2.16 -9.41 -13.60
C ILE A 210 -2.23 -10.91 -13.94
N ILE A 211 -1.08 -11.59 -13.94
CA ILE A 211 -1.00 -13.03 -14.23
C ILE A 211 -1.85 -13.82 -13.22
N SER A 212 -1.76 -13.49 -11.93
CA SER A 212 -2.58 -14.10 -10.88
C SER A 212 -4.08 -13.92 -11.14
N THR A 213 -4.48 -12.71 -11.50
CA THR A 213 -5.89 -12.38 -11.82
C THR A 213 -6.38 -13.18 -13.03
N VAL A 214 -5.58 -13.25 -14.10
CA VAL A 214 -5.93 -14.01 -15.31
C VAL A 214 -6.06 -15.50 -15.00
N MET A 215 -5.08 -16.10 -14.32
CA MET A 215 -5.12 -17.53 -13.98
C MET A 215 -6.31 -17.89 -13.09
N VAL A 216 -6.63 -17.06 -12.09
CA VAL A 216 -7.82 -17.26 -11.26
C VAL A 216 -9.09 -17.11 -12.09
N SER A 217 -9.19 -16.10 -12.93
CA SER A 217 -10.35 -15.88 -13.80
C SER A 217 -10.60 -17.08 -14.70
N CYS A 218 -9.58 -17.58 -15.39
CA CYS A 218 -9.68 -18.74 -16.26
C CYS A 218 -10.08 -20.01 -15.48
N THR A 219 -9.49 -20.24 -14.31
CA THR A 219 -9.82 -21.40 -13.46
C THR A 219 -11.26 -21.33 -12.99
N LEU A 220 -11.71 -20.15 -12.58
CA LEU A 220 -13.06 -19.90 -12.08
C LEU A 220 -14.12 -19.87 -13.19
N GLN A 221 -13.72 -19.67 -14.45
CA GLN A 221 -14.58 -19.86 -15.61
C GLN A 221 -14.72 -21.35 -15.97
N ARG A 222 -13.63 -22.13 -15.89
CA ARG A 222 -13.63 -23.56 -16.23
C ARG A 222 -14.36 -24.45 -15.21
N HIS A 223 -14.30 -24.11 -13.91
CA HIS A 223 -14.83 -24.98 -12.84
C HIS A 223 -16.22 -24.56 -12.30
N LEU A 224 -16.75 -23.39 -12.64
CA LEU A 224 -18.04 -22.87 -12.11
C LEU A 224 -19.04 -22.54 -13.23
N SER A 225 -18.99 -23.27 -14.33
CA SER A 225 -19.99 -23.21 -15.41
C SER A 225 -21.35 -23.81 -15.01
N GLU A 226 -21.51 -24.35 -13.79
CA GLU A 226 -22.81 -24.73 -13.23
C GLU A 226 -23.35 -23.68 -12.23
N SER A 227 -24.51 -23.14 -12.60
CA SER A 227 -25.22 -21.90 -12.18
C SER A 227 -25.39 -21.54 -10.68
N ALA A 228 -24.82 -22.24 -9.70
CA ALA A 228 -25.26 -22.08 -8.29
C ALA A 228 -24.38 -21.22 -7.36
N LYS A 229 -23.23 -20.68 -7.78
CA LYS A 229 -22.28 -19.99 -6.85
C LYS A 229 -21.71 -18.64 -7.31
N VAL A 230 -22.53 -17.81 -7.94
CA VAL A 230 -22.13 -16.49 -8.48
C VAL A 230 -21.59 -15.54 -7.40
N ASN A 231 -22.18 -15.49 -6.20
CA ASN A 231 -21.73 -14.56 -5.15
C ASN A 231 -20.33 -14.89 -4.60
N ASN A 232 -19.98 -16.18 -4.44
CA ASN A 232 -18.63 -16.57 -3.99
C ASN A 232 -17.57 -16.28 -5.06
N LYS A 233 -17.94 -16.43 -6.34
CA LYS A 233 -17.10 -16.08 -7.49
C LYS A 233 -16.83 -14.58 -7.57
N LEU A 234 -17.85 -13.74 -7.38
CA LEU A 234 -17.72 -12.28 -7.37
C LEU A 234 -16.80 -11.80 -6.23
N ASN A 235 -16.98 -12.31 -5.02
CA ASN A 235 -16.13 -11.93 -3.88
C ASN A 235 -14.64 -12.25 -4.08
N VAL A 236 -14.33 -13.41 -4.67
CA VAL A 236 -12.94 -13.77 -4.99
C VAL A 236 -12.37 -12.86 -6.06
N MET A 237 -13.13 -12.59 -7.13
CA MET A 237 -12.71 -11.70 -8.21
C MET A 237 -12.54 -10.25 -7.76
N LEU A 238 -13.35 -9.78 -6.79
CA LEU A 238 -13.23 -8.45 -6.21
C LEU A 238 -11.88 -8.26 -5.51
N ILE A 239 -11.33 -9.27 -4.83
CA ILE A 239 -10.00 -9.16 -4.20
C ILE A 239 -8.93 -8.86 -5.27
N PHE A 240 -8.94 -9.59 -6.38
CA PHE A 240 -7.99 -9.38 -7.47
C PHE A 240 -8.21 -8.04 -8.18
N ALA A 241 -9.46 -7.64 -8.41
CA ALA A 241 -9.80 -6.35 -8.99
C ALA A 241 -9.35 -5.18 -8.10
N MET A 242 -9.55 -5.28 -6.79
CA MET A 242 -9.08 -4.29 -5.81
C MET A 242 -7.56 -4.22 -5.80
N ASN A 243 -6.85 -5.35 -5.83
CA ASN A 243 -5.39 -5.36 -5.93
C ASN A 243 -4.90 -4.62 -7.18
N LEU A 244 -5.47 -4.93 -8.35
CA LEU A 244 -5.11 -4.24 -9.60
C LEU A 244 -5.42 -2.74 -9.54
N MET A 245 -6.55 -2.36 -8.95
CA MET A 245 -6.91 -0.96 -8.73
C MET A 245 -5.90 -0.25 -7.82
N MET A 246 -5.50 -0.87 -6.71
CA MET A 246 -4.48 -0.31 -5.81
C MET A 246 -3.17 -0.02 -6.54
N PHE A 247 -2.72 -0.96 -7.37
CA PHE A 247 -1.54 -0.76 -8.20
C PHE A 247 -1.71 0.33 -9.24
N ALA A 248 -2.81 0.32 -10.00
CA ALA A 248 -3.05 1.29 -11.07
C ALA A 248 -3.21 2.72 -10.54
N VAL A 249 -3.82 2.88 -9.37
CA VAL A 249 -4.23 4.19 -8.83
C VAL A 249 -3.22 4.76 -7.84
N PHE A 250 -2.55 3.94 -7.02
CA PHE A 250 -1.68 4.44 -5.94
C PHE A 250 -0.20 4.15 -6.17
N PHE A 251 0.16 2.93 -6.56
CA PHE A 251 1.58 2.54 -6.64
C PHE A 251 2.23 2.87 -7.99
N LEU A 252 1.53 2.67 -9.11
CA LEU A 252 2.06 2.96 -10.43
C LEU A 252 2.30 4.48 -10.62
N PRO A 253 1.35 5.38 -10.27
CA PRO A 253 1.58 6.81 -10.48
C PRO A 253 2.78 7.34 -9.70
N VAL A 254 2.96 6.97 -8.44
CA VAL A 254 4.11 7.41 -7.63
C VAL A 254 5.45 6.86 -8.14
N SER A 255 5.45 5.70 -8.82
CA SER A 255 6.67 5.17 -9.45
C SER A 255 7.13 5.99 -10.67
N LEU A 256 6.21 6.71 -11.32
CA LEU A 256 6.51 7.56 -12.49
C LEU A 256 7.17 8.88 -12.12
N VAL A 257 7.33 9.18 -10.83
CA VAL A 257 8.07 10.35 -10.34
C VAL A 257 9.51 10.41 -10.86
N VAL A 258 10.10 9.26 -11.19
CA VAL A 258 11.42 9.19 -11.85
C VAL A 258 11.45 9.92 -13.19
N PHE A 259 10.33 9.94 -13.91
CA PHE A 259 10.20 10.65 -15.19
C PHE A 259 9.55 12.03 -15.03
N PHE A 260 8.65 12.18 -14.05
CA PHE A 260 7.86 13.38 -13.82
C PHE A 260 8.08 13.94 -12.41
N ASP A 261 9.31 14.38 -12.12
CA ASP A 261 9.69 14.85 -10.79
C ASP A 261 8.84 16.04 -10.31
N HIS A 262 8.39 16.89 -11.23
CA HIS A 262 7.50 18.01 -10.95
C HIS A 262 6.12 17.60 -10.38
N LEU A 263 5.69 16.34 -10.55
CA LEU A 263 4.45 15.80 -10.00
C LEU A 263 4.66 15.00 -8.70
N ARG A 264 5.88 14.99 -8.17
CA ARG A 264 6.23 14.24 -6.95
C ARG A 264 5.27 14.49 -5.78
N PRO A 265 4.89 15.73 -5.41
CA PRO A 265 4.06 15.93 -4.24
C PRO A 265 2.61 15.47 -4.47
N GLU A 266 2.05 15.66 -5.67
CA GLU A 266 0.70 15.19 -6.05
C GLU A 266 0.63 13.66 -6.04
N LEU A 267 1.65 13.01 -6.63
CA LEU A 267 1.71 11.56 -6.73
C LEU A 267 1.99 10.90 -5.36
N SER A 268 2.76 11.57 -4.50
CA SER A 268 2.98 11.13 -3.11
C SER A 268 1.72 11.30 -2.26
N CYS A 269 0.98 12.40 -2.45
CA CYS A 269 -0.33 12.62 -1.85
C CYS A 269 -1.29 11.50 -2.26
N LEU A 270 -1.36 11.21 -3.56
CA LEU A 270 -2.20 10.14 -4.07
C LEU A 270 -1.81 8.78 -3.49
N ALA A 271 -0.52 8.44 -3.49
CA ALA A 271 -0.04 7.19 -2.90
C ALA A 271 -0.47 7.06 -1.44
N SER A 272 -0.44 8.12 -0.64
CA SER A 272 -0.80 8.06 0.78
C SER A 272 -2.26 7.66 1.05
N VAL A 273 -3.16 7.77 0.07
CA VAL A 273 -4.56 7.34 0.21
C VAL A 273 -4.69 5.82 0.28
N ASN A 274 -3.66 5.06 -0.12
CA ASN A 274 -3.68 3.59 -0.14
C ASN A 274 -4.08 2.99 1.22
N CYS A 275 -3.54 3.53 2.33
CA CYS A 275 -3.81 3.00 3.68
C CYS A 275 -5.28 3.11 4.13
N CYS A 276 -6.07 3.97 3.50
CA CYS A 276 -7.50 4.10 3.78
C CYS A 276 -8.34 3.02 3.07
N LEU A 277 -7.79 2.40 2.03
CA LEU A 277 -8.48 1.42 1.19
C LEU A 277 -8.06 -0.03 1.48
N ASP A 278 -6.90 -0.25 2.10
CA ASP A 278 -6.47 -1.58 2.56
C ASP A 278 -7.48 -2.27 3.52
N PRO A 279 -8.17 -1.54 4.43
CA PRO A 279 -9.27 -2.09 5.23
C PRO A 279 -10.39 -2.76 4.42
N VAL A 280 -10.68 -2.25 3.22
CA VAL A 280 -11.68 -2.83 2.32
C VAL A 280 -11.18 -4.18 1.78
N LEU A 281 -9.89 -4.28 1.46
CA LEU A 281 -9.25 -5.53 1.06
C LEU A 281 -9.34 -6.58 2.18
N TYR A 282 -9.13 -6.19 3.43
CA TYR A 282 -9.28 -7.10 4.58
C TYR A 282 -10.71 -7.63 4.69
N TYR A 283 -11.71 -6.76 4.61
CA TYR A 283 -13.12 -7.14 4.69
C TYR A 283 -13.50 -8.21 3.65
N PHE A 284 -13.19 -7.98 2.37
CA PHE A 284 -13.48 -8.94 1.31
C PHE A 284 -12.67 -10.23 1.42
N SER A 285 -11.43 -10.12 1.90
CA SER A 285 -10.56 -11.26 2.19
C SER A 285 -11.19 -12.16 3.28
N PHE A 286 -11.80 -11.58 4.32
CA PHE A 286 -12.47 -12.31 5.38
C PHE A 286 -13.81 -12.90 4.96
N ASP A 287 -14.68 -12.15 4.27
CA ASP A 287 -15.98 -12.67 3.80
C ASP A 287 -15.78 -13.88 2.87
N GLY A 288 -14.78 -13.82 1.98
CA GLY A 288 -14.42 -14.95 1.13
C GLY A 288 -13.87 -16.17 1.89
N PHE A 289 -13.15 -15.97 3.00
CA PHE A 289 -12.69 -17.07 3.86
C PHE A 289 -13.84 -17.68 4.68
N TRP A 290 -14.74 -16.84 5.20
CA TRP A 290 -15.83 -17.26 6.08
C TRP A 290 -16.86 -18.09 5.33
N LYS A 291 -17.32 -17.62 4.15
CA LYS A 291 -18.24 -18.39 3.31
C LYS A 291 -17.66 -19.75 2.89
N ARG A 292 -16.36 -19.83 2.61
CA ARG A 292 -15.72 -21.12 2.27
C ARG A 292 -15.68 -22.07 3.48
N LYS A 293 -15.51 -21.56 4.70
CA LYS A 293 -15.51 -22.38 5.91
C LYS A 293 -16.90 -22.96 6.18
N GLU A 294 -17.94 -22.13 6.08
CA GLU A 294 -19.34 -22.56 6.20
C GLU A 294 -19.71 -23.57 5.12
N ASP A 295 -19.29 -23.36 3.86
CA ASP A 295 -19.51 -24.30 2.75
C ASP A 295 -18.89 -25.69 3.02
N VAL A 296 -17.66 -25.72 3.55
CA VAL A 296 -16.96 -26.97 3.85
C VAL A 296 -17.62 -27.69 5.03
N GLU A 297 -17.96 -26.98 6.09
CA GLU A 297 -18.67 -27.54 7.25
C GLU A 297 -20.04 -28.11 6.85
N THR A 298 -20.78 -27.41 5.99
CA THR A 298 -22.07 -27.87 5.46
C THR A 298 -21.91 -29.13 4.58
N SER A 299 -20.85 -29.19 3.76
CA SER A 299 -20.57 -30.36 2.90
C SER A 299 -20.09 -31.59 3.67
N LEU A 300 -19.45 -31.39 4.83
CA LEU A 300 -19.06 -32.47 5.73
C LEU A 300 -20.28 -32.96 6.54
N ALA A 301 -21.16 -32.04 6.95
CA ALA A 301 -22.40 -32.39 7.62
C ALA A 301 -23.35 -33.22 6.72
N SER A 302 -23.43 -32.90 5.43
CA SER A 302 -24.28 -33.64 4.47
C SER A 302 -23.72 -35.00 4.02
N ARG A 303 -22.43 -35.28 4.26
CA ARG A 303 -21.81 -36.59 4.00
C ARG A 303 -21.82 -37.52 5.23
N GLY A 304 -22.24 -37.01 6.39
CA GLY A 304 -22.34 -37.77 7.64
C GLY A 304 -23.75 -38.31 7.94
N THR A 305 -24.70 -38.11 7.03
CA THR A 305 -26.09 -38.63 7.06
C THR A 305 -26.30 -39.59 5.91
#